data_AF-A0A7Y6YZF4-F1
#
_entry.id   AF-A0A7Y6YZF4-F1
#
_cell.length_a   1.000
_cell.length_b   1.000
_cell.length_c   1.000
_cell.angle_alpha   90.00
_cell.angle_beta   90.00
_cell.angle_gamma   90.00
#
_symmetry.space_group_name_H-M   'P 1'
#
loop_
_entity.id
_entity.type
_entity.pdbx_description
1 polymer ?
#
loop_
_entity_poly.entity_id
_entity_poly.type
_entity_poly.pdbx_seq_one_letter_code
_entity_poly.pdbx_strand_id
1 'polypeptide(L)' 'MTHRELELERQLIEVRKAAIEIILEMSDGIDGTAEAREELAQGLEETLGVGTGEKQRLAQLVAGALRG' A
#
# COMPACT_ATOMS: atom_id res chain seq x y z
N MET A 1 14.97 9.09 16.99
CA MET A 1 13.90 8.09 17.08
C MET A 1 14.11 7.21 18.30
N THR A 2 13.07 6.99 19.08
CA THR A 2 13.05 6.08 20.23
C THR A 2 12.75 4.65 19.78
N HIS A 3 13.08 3.65 20.60
CA HIS A 3 12.77 2.25 20.33
C HIS A 3 11.27 2.01 20.10
N ARG A 4 10.43 2.75 20.83
CA ARG A 4 8.97 2.74 20.70
C ARG A 4 8.47 3.30 19.36
N GLU A 5 9.13 4.32 18.82
CA GLU A 5 8.77 4.89 17.52
C GLU A 5 9.06 3.90 16.38
N LEU A 6 10.20 3.20 16.44
CA LEU A 6 10.54 2.15 15.48
C LEU A 6 9.56 0.97 15.51
N GLU A 7 9.12 0.58 16.71
CA GLU A 7 8.16 -0.51 16.87
C GLU A 7 6.76 -0.14 16.35
N LEU A 8 6.31 1.09 16.61
CA LEU A 8 5.06 1.61 16.05
C LEU A 8 5.11 1.72 14.53
N GLU A 9 6.24 2.15 13.96
CA GLU A 9 6.43 2.21 12.52
C GLU A 9 6.36 0.81 11.88
N ARG A 10 6.99 -0.18 12.51
CA ARG A 10 6.92 -1.57 12.05
C ARG A 10 5.50 -2.13 12.12
N GLN A 11 4.80 -1.93 13.24
CA GLN A 11 3.40 -2.38 13.39
C GLN A 11 2.50 -1.72 12.34
N LEU A 12 2.72 -0.44 12.06
CA LEU A 12 1.98 0.29 11.04
C LEU A 12 2.26 -0.26 9.63
N ILE A 13 3.49 -0.66 9.32
CA ILE A 13 3.83 -1.35 8.08
C ILE A 13 3.10 -2.70 7.98
N GLU A 14 3.10 -3.50 9.05
CA GLU A 14 2.43 -4.81 9.08
C GLU A 14 0.91 -4.67 8.89
N VAL A 15 0.27 -3.73 9.59
CA VAL A 15 -1.18 -3.46 9.44
C VAL A 15 -1.52 -2.98 8.02
N ARG A 16 -0.66 -2.16 7.41
CA ARG A 16 -0.85 -1.71 6.02
C ARG A 16 -0.78 -2.87 5.03
N LYS A 17 0.20 -3.78 5.20
CA LYS A 17 0.31 -4.98 4.36
C LYS A 17 -0.95 -5.85 4.48
N ALA A 18 -1.40 -6.12 5.69
CA ALA A 18 -2.62 -6.90 5.92
C ALA A 18 -3.87 -6.24 5.30
N ALA A 19 -4.01 -4.91 5.39
CA ALA A 19 -5.13 -4.20 4.78
C ALA A 19 -5.13 -4.31 3.25
N ILE A 20 -3.95 -4.31 2.62
CA ILE A 20 -3.81 -4.46 1.17
C ILE A 20 -4.11 -5.90 0.77
N GLU A 21 -3.59 -6.90 1.49
CA GLU A 21 -3.90 -8.31 1.27
C GLU A 21 -5.42 -8.54 1.32
N ILE A 22 -6.11 -8.00 2.32
CA ILE A 22 -7.58 -8.08 2.42
C ILE A 22 -8.27 -7.40 1.22
N ILE A 23 -7.81 -6.22 0.78
CA ILE A 23 -8.40 -5.54 -0.38
C ILE A 23 -8.21 -6.34 -1.66
N LEU A 24 -7.03 -6.97 -1.83
CA LEU A 24 -6.73 -7.83 -2.97
C LEU A 24 -7.55 -9.12 -2.91
N GLU A 25 -7.66 -9.76 -1.75
CA GLU A 25 -8.49 -10.95 -1.53
C GLU A 25 -9.98 -10.67 -1.74
N MET A 26 -10.46 -9.48 -1.39
CA MET A 26 -11.83 -9.05 -1.67
C MET A 26 -12.06 -8.66 -3.13
N SER A 27 -10.98 -8.39 -3.88
CA SER A 27 -11.03 -8.08 -5.30
C SER A 27 -10.81 -9.38 -6.07
N ASP A 28 -11.87 -10.19 -6.19
CA ASP A 28 -11.98 -11.48 -6.92
C ASP A 28 -11.48 -11.48 -8.40
N GLY A 29 -10.86 -10.40 -8.89
CA GLY A 29 -10.31 -10.26 -10.24
C GLY A 29 -8.88 -9.70 -10.33
N ILE A 30 -8.22 -9.37 -9.21
CA ILE A 30 -6.78 -9.05 -9.22
C ILE A 30 -6.04 -10.33 -8.86
N ASP A 31 -6.19 -11.34 -9.70
CA ASP A 31 -5.53 -12.64 -9.53
C ASP A 31 -4.01 -12.46 -9.62
N GLY A 32 -3.37 -12.27 -8.46
CA GLY A 32 -2.06 -12.79 -8.05
C GLY A 32 -0.78 -12.44 -8.83
N THR A 33 -0.86 -11.94 -10.06
CA THR A 33 0.31 -11.73 -10.92
C THR A 33 1.09 -10.47 -10.53
N ALA A 34 2.40 -10.49 -10.76
CA ALA A 34 3.26 -9.32 -10.52
C ALA A 34 2.83 -8.11 -11.38
N GLU A 35 2.29 -8.37 -12.58
CA GLU A 35 1.80 -7.34 -13.50
C GLU A 35 0.56 -6.63 -12.96
N ALA A 36 -0.41 -7.38 -12.42
CA ALA A 36 -1.61 -6.78 -11.84
C ALA A 36 -1.29 -5.93 -10.60
N ARG A 37 -0.30 -6.35 -9.80
CA ARG A 37 0.21 -5.55 -8.66
C ARG A 37 0.90 -4.28 -9.11
N GLU A 38 1.69 -4.35 -10.19
CA GLU A 38 2.35 -3.16 -10.76
C GLU A 38 1.35 -2.19 -11.38
N GLU A 39 0.35 -2.68 -12.11
CA GLU A 39 -0.72 -1.86 -12.69
C GLU A 39 -1.52 -1.14 -11.58
N LEU A 40 -1.83 -1.84 -10.48
CA LEU A 40 -2.49 -1.22 -9.33
C LEU A 40 -1.59 -0.19 -8.63
N ALA A 41 -0.30 -0.49 -8.49
CA ALA A 41 0.67 0.44 -7.91
C ALA A 41 0.80 1.71 -8.75
N GLN A 42 0.84 1.58 -10.09
CA GLN A 42 0.82 2.72 -11.01
C GLN A 42 -0.47 3.51 -10.92
N GLY A 43 -1.65 2.86 -10.93
CA GLY A 43 -2.93 3.58 -10.79
C GLY A 43 -3.06 4.33 -9.46
N LEU A 44 -2.49 3.79 -8.39
CA LEU A 44 -2.37 4.48 -7.10
C LEU A 44 -1.45 5.69 -7.18
N GLU A 45 -0.31 5.57 -7.86
CA GLU A 45 0.63 6.68 -8.07
C GLU A 45 0.06 7.79 -8.95
N GLU A 46 -0.70 7.45 -9.99
CA GLU A 46 -1.38 8.43 -10.85
C GLU A 46 -2.47 9.18 -10.08
N THR A 47 -3.19 8.50 -9.19
CA THR A 47 -4.20 9.14 -8.33
C THR A 47 -3.59 10.01 -7.22
N LEU A 48 -2.28 9.85 -6.90
CA LEU A 48 -1.56 10.77 -6.01
C LEU A 48 -1.55 12.21 -6.53
N GLY A 49 -1.64 12.43 -7.85
CA GLY A 49 -1.66 13.76 -8.45
C GLY A 49 -2.86 14.62 -8.03
N VAL A 50 -3.90 14.03 -7.41
CA VAL A 50 -5.20 14.66 -7.17
C VAL A 50 -5.59 14.71 -5.66
N GLY A 51 -4.77 14.14 -4.77
CA GLY A 51 -5.12 13.93 -3.35
C GLY A 51 -4.45 14.86 -2.32
N THR A 52 -5.02 14.93 -1.11
CA THR A 52 -4.41 15.58 0.05
C THR A 52 -3.21 14.78 0.58
N GLY A 53 -2.29 15.42 1.32
CA GLY A 53 -0.98 14.85 1.68
C GLY A 53 -1.00 13.53 2.48
N GLU A 54 -2.09 13.20 3.16
CA GLU A 54 -2.26 11.90 3.86
C GLU A 54 -2.68 10.79 2.89
N LYS A 55 -3.59 11.09 1.96
CA LYS A 55 -3.94 10.17 0.86
C LYS A 55 -2.73 9.90 0.00
N GLN A 56 -1.89 10.92 -0.22
CA GLN A 56 -0.67 10.76 -0.98
C GLN A 56 0.32 9.81 -0.30
N ARG A 57 0.55 10.01 1.00
CA ARG A 57 1.41 9.11 1.78
C ARG A 57 0.85 7.68 1.77
N LEU A 58 -0.45 7.51 1.97
CA LEU A 58 -1.07 6.19 1.99
C LEU A 58 -0.92 5.47 0.64
N ALA A 59 -1.17 6.13 -0.48
CA ALA A 59 -1.03 5.50 -1.79
C ALA A 59 0.44 5.20 -2.15
N GLN A 60 1.41 6.01 -1.74
CA GLN A 60 2.84 5.65 -1.87
C GLN A 60 3.20 4.40 -1.06
N LEU A 61 2.67 4.29 0.16
CA LEU A 61 2.91 3.13 1.02
C LEU A 61 2.26 1.86 0.46
N VAL A 62 1.06 1.99 -0.09
CA VAL A 62 0.35 0.86 -0.73
C VAL A 62 1.07 0.44 -2.01
N ALA A 63 1.46 1.39 -2.88
CA ALA A 63 2.25 1.10 -4.08
C ALA A 63 3.58 0.41 -3.74
N GLY A 64 4.27 0.86 -2.69
CA GLY A 64 5.49 0.20 -2.21
C GLY A 64 5.26 -1.22 -1.70
N ALA A 65 4.14 -1.48 -1.02
CA ALA A 65 3.80 -2.81 -0.53
C ALA A 65 3.34 -3.77 -1.65
N LEU A 66 2.76 -3.25 -2.75
CA LEU A 66 2.39 -4.05 -3.92
C LEU A 66 3.61 -4.52 -4.73
N ARG A 67 4.71 -3.77 -4.71
CA ARG A 67 5.95 -4.05 -5.45
C ARG A 67 7.01 -4.83 -4.67
N GLY A 68 6.88 -4.93 -3.34
CA GLY A 68 7.83 -5.61 -2.45
C GLY A 68 7.41 -7.05 -2.15
#